data_AF-A0A7Y5RML3-F1
#
_entry.id   AF-A0A7Y5RML3-F1
#
_cell.length_a   1.000
_cell.length_b   1.000
_cell.length_c   1.000
_cell.angle_alpha   90.00
_cell.angle_beta   90.00
_cell.angle_gamma   90.00
#
_symmetry.space_group_name_H-M   'P 1'
#
loop_
_entity.id
_entity.type
_entity.pdbx_description
1 polymer ?
#
loop_
_entity_poly.entity_id
_entity_poly.type
_entity_poly.pdbx_seq_one_letter_code
_entity_poly.pdbx_strand_id
1 'polypeptide(L)'
;ITDLVAVGSPGMDVWSRAALGTKADVWAGIAPDDPIGLVPHTRVEGFGHAADPTSPGFGANALPVGGAHGHNGYLVAGTESLRAIALLATGRRPS
;
A
#
# COMPACT_ATOMS: atom_id res chain seq x y z
N ILE A 1 8.40 -13.14 8.00
CA ILE A 1 8.02 -11.80 7.49
C ILE A 1 7.05 -11.21 8.50
N THR A 2 7.33 -10.02 9.02
CA THR A 2 6.50 -9.34 10.03
C THR A 2 5.59 -8.27 9.42
N ASP A 3 6.05 -7.63 8.36
CA ASP A 3 5.35 -6.50 7.73
C ASP A 3 5.34 -6.70 6.21
N LEU A 4 4.21 -6.34 5.59
CA LEU A 4 4.02 -6.30 4.15
C LEU A 4 3.59 -4.88 3.77
N VAL A 5 4.27 -4.26 2.82
CA VAL A 5 3.99 -2.89 2.38
C VAL A 5 3.58 -2.87 0.91
N ALA A 6 2.46 -2.22 0.61
CA ALA A 6 2.01 -1.91 -0.74
C ALA A 6 1.97 -0.37 -0.93
N VAL A 7 2.70 0.14 -1.91
CA VAL A 7 2.66 1.57 -2.30
C VAL A 7 2.43 1.70 -3.79
N GLY A 8 1.62 2.67 -4.21
CA GLY A 8 1.26 2.85 -5.63
C GLY A 8 0.65 1.60 -6.25
N SER A 9 -0.08 0.79 -5.46
CA SER A 9 -0.65 -0.46 -5.93
C SER A 9 -2.09 -0.25 -6.39
N PRO A 10 -2.48 -0.67 -7.60
CA PRO A 10 -3.88 -0.65 -8.03
C PRO A 10 -4.73 -1.69 -7.30
N GLY A 11 -4.09 -2.63 -6.59
CA GLY A 11 -4.72 -3.77 -5.94
C GLY A 11 -3.76 -4.93 -5.71
N MET A 12 -4.17 -5.89 -4.89
CA MET A 12 -3.37 -7.04 -4.44
C MET A 12 -3.96 -8.39 -4.87
N ASP A 13 -4.81 -8.40 -5.89
CA ASP A 13 -5.54 -9.57 -6.42
C ASP A 13 -6.47 -10.27 -5.41
N VAL A 14 -6.74 -9.63 -4.27
CA VAL A 14 -7.67 -10.11 -3.25
C VAL A 14 -8.60 -9.00 -2.78
N TRP A 15 -9.76 -9.37 -2.25
CA TRP A 15 -10.77 -8.43 -1.79
C TRP A 15 -10.54 -7.90 -0.36
N SER A 16 -9.69 -8.54 0.43
CA SER A 16 -9.36 -8.12 1.80
C SER A 16 -8.00 -8.63 2.23
N ARG A 17 -7.41 -8.00 3.26
CA ARG A 17 -6.14 -8.44 3.86
C ARG A 17 -6.18 -9.91 4.33
N ALA A 18 -7.34 -10.40 4.76
CA ALA A 18 -7.48 -11.76 5.30
C ALA A 18 -7.24 -12.82 4.23
N ALA A 19 -7.55 -12.51 2.97
CA ALA A 19 -7.34 -13.40 1.83
C ALA A 19 -5.87 -13.47 1.37
N LEU A 20 -4.97 -12.64 1.90
CA LEU A 20 -3.52 -12.71 1.61
C LEU A 20 -2.84 -13.93 2.26
N GLY A 21 -3.51 -14.61 3.21
CA GLY A 21 -2.96 -15.81 3.86
C GLY A 21 -1.69 -15.56 4.69
N THR A 22 -1.45 -14.32 5.10
CA THR A 22 -0.27 -13.92 5.88
C THR A 22 -0.61 -13.53 7.31
N LYS A 23 0.37 -13.71 8.21
CA LYS A 23 0.33 -13.17 9.58
C LYS A 23 1.03 -11.81 9.71
N ALA A 24 1.61 -11.30 8.62
CA ALA A 24 2.27 -10.00 8.61
C ALA A 24 1.25 -8.87 8.75
N ASP A 25 1.67 -7.77 9.39
CA ASP A 25 0.91 -6.53 9.33
C ASP A 25 0.99 -5.96 7.93
N VAL A 26 -0.17 -5.68 7.35
CA VAL A 26 -0.28 -5.15 5.98
C VAL A 26 -0.41 -3.64 6.07
N TRP A 27 0.42 -2.93 5.32
CA TRP A 27 0.44 -1.47 5.23
C TRP A 27 0.23 -1.05 3.78
N ALA A 28 -0.59 -0.04 3.57
CA ALA A 28 -0.88 0.49 2.25
C ALA A 28 -0.85 2.02 2.22
N GLY A 29 -0.28 2.60 1.16
CA GLY A 29 -0.25 4.04 0.96
C GLY A 29 -0.28 4.41 -0.51
N ILE A 30 -0.89 5.55 -0.83
CA ILE A 30 -0.91 6.12 -2.17
C ILE A 30 -0.71 7.63 -2.09
N ALA A 31 0.24 8.15 -2.87
CA ALA A 31 0.46 9.59 -2.95
C ALA A 31 -0.77 10.28 -3.58
N PRO A 32 -1.18 11.48 -3.13
CA PRO A 32 -2.39 12.14 -3.62
C PRO A 32 -2.43 12.40 -5.13
N ASP A 33 -1.26 12.49 -5.76
CA ASP A 33 -1.05 12.74 -7.19
C ASP A 33 -0.54 11.49 -7.95
N ASP A 34 -0.58 10.29 -7.34
CA ASP A 34 -0.28 9.05 -8.04
C ASP A 34 -1.44 8.65 -8.98
N PRO A 35 -1.21 8.55 -10.30
CA PRO A 35 -2.25 8.16 -11.26
C PRO A 35 -2.83 6.77 -11.00
N ILE A 36 -2.15 5.90 -10.25
CA ILE A 36 -2.68 4.59 -9.85
C ILE A 36 -3.97 4.72 -9.04
N GLY A 37 -4.19 5.82 -8.32
CA GLY A 37 -5.43 6.04 -7.57
C GLY A 37 -6.67 6.19 -8.44
N LEU A 38 -6.49 6.32 -9.76
CA LEU A 38 -7.57 6.39 -10.74
C LEU A 38 -7.78 5.06 -11.48
N VAL A 39 -6.96 4.04 -11.22
CA VAL A 39 -7.10 2.72 -11.85
C VAL A 39 -8.33 2.02 -11.26
N PRO A 40 -9.26 1.51 -12.09
CA PRO A 40 -10.43 0.82 -11.59
C PRO A 40 -10.09 -0.41 -10.74
N HIS A 41 -10.65 -0.45 -9.53
CA HIS A 41 -10.54 -1.56 -8.58
C HIS A 41 -11.59 -2.64 -8.89
N THR A 42 -11.38 -3.40 -9.96
CA THR A 42 -12.29 -4.46 -10.39
C THR A 42 -11.56 -5.78 -10.59
N ARG A 43 -12.30 -6.88 -10.51
CA ARG A 43 -11.85 -8.21 -10.90
C ARG A 43 -12.99 -8.97 -11.57
N VAL A 44 -12.79 -9.44 -12.79
CA VAL A 44 -13.76 -10.19 -13.60
C VAL A 44 -13.08 -11.42 -14.17
N GLU A 45 -13.67 -12.61 -14.00
CA GLU A 45 -13.11 -13.88 -14.50
C GLU A 45 -11.62 -14.10 -14.12
N GLY A 46 -11.23 -13.66 -12.92
CA GLY A 46 -9.86 -13.80 -12.42
C GLY A 46 -8.90 -12.68 -12.84
N PHE A 47 -9.27 -11.80 -13.77
CA PHE A 47 -8.44 -10.69 -14.24
C PHE A 47 -8.81 -9.36 -13.57
N GLY A 48 -7.80 -8.59 -13.17
CA GLY A 48 -7.96 -7.27 -12.56
C GLY A 48 -7.09 -7.09 -11.31
N HIS A 49 -7.40 -6.07 -10.52
CA HIS A 49 -6.61 -5.71 -9.35
C HIS A 49 -7.35 -5.98 -8.02
N ALA A 50 -8.63 -6.35 -8.08
CA ALA A 50 -9.51 -6.51 -6.92
C ALA A 50 -9.61 -5.21 -6.10
N ALA A 51 -9.64 -5.28 -4.77
CA ALA A 51 -9.86 -4.12 -3.92
C ALA A 51 -8.63 -3.19 -3.86
N ASP A 52 -8.91 -1.88 -3.75
CA ASP A 52 -7.93 -0.86 -3.37
C ASP A 52 -7.33 -1.19 -1.99
N PRO A 53 -6.00 -1.41 -1.88
CA PRO A 53 -5.39 -1.77 -0.62
C PRO A 53 -5.38 -0.60 0.39
N THR A 54 -5.55 0.64 -0.06
CA THR A 54 -5.65 1.83 0.79
C THR A 54 -7.06 2.07 1.33
N SER A 55 -8.07 1.41 0.76
CA SER A 55 -9.45 1.54 1.24
C SER A 55 -9.62 0.96 2.65
N PRO A 56 -10.43 1.58 3.52
CA PRO A 56 -10.72 1.03 4.84
C PRO A 56 -11.29 -0.39 4.80
N GLY A 57 -12.05 -0.73 3.76
CA GLY A 57 -12.66 -2.05 3.56
C GLY A 57 -11.65 -3.18 3.30
N PHE A 58 -10.49 -2.87 2.72
CA PHE A 58 -9.41 -3.86 2.53
C PHE A 58 -8.78 -4.27 3.87
N GLY A 59 -8.68 -3.31 4.79
CA GLY A 59 -8.21 -3.51 6.16
C GLY A 59 -6.69 -3.41 6.34
N ALA A 60 -5.93 -2.83 5.40
CA ALA A 60 -4.53 -2.51 5.67
C ALA A 60 -4.40 -1.36 6.67
N ASN A 61 -3.26 -1.28 7.36
CA ASN A 61 -2.85 -0.08 8.09
C ASN A 61 -2.45 1.02 7.09
N ALA A 62 -2.76 2.28 7.41
CA ALA A 62 -2.34 3.39 6.57
C ALA A 62 -0.83 3.60 6.69
N LEU A 63 -0.13 3.64 5.55
CA LEU A 63 1.27 4.04 5.48
C LEU A 63 1.36 5.57 5.30
N PRO A 64 2.14 6.28 6.12
CA PRO A 64 2.43 7.69 5.87
C PRO A 64 3.09 7.88 4.50
N VAL A 65 2.59 8.85 3.72
CA VAL A 65 3.07 9.16 2.36
C VAL A 65 3.36 10.64 2.16
N GLY A 66 3.45 11.43 3.24
CA GLY A 66 3.77 12.85 3.16
C GLY A 66 5.06 13.11 2.37
N GLY A 67 5.00 14.09 1.47
CA GLY A 67 6.10 14.46 0.57
C GLY A 67 6.36 13.50 -0.59
N ALA A 68 5.70 12.33 -0.66
CA ALA A 68 5.74 11.49 -1.85
C ALA A 68 4.90 12.13 -2.97
N HIS A 69 5.43 12.10 -4.20
CA HIS A 69 4.81 12.68 -5.38
C HIS A 69 4.84 11.72 -6.57
N GLY A 70 3.66 11.48 -7.15
CA GLY A 70 3.47 10.56 -8.25
C GLY A 70 3.89 9.12 -7.94
N HIS A 71 3.81 8.27 -8.95
CA HIS A 71 4.06 6.83 -8.79
C HIS A 71 5.49 6.47 -8.37
N ASN A 72 6.47 7.28 -8.78
CA ASN A 72 7.89 7.02 -8.55
C ASN A 72 8.42 7.69 -7.26
N GLY A 73 7.56 8.37 -6.50
CA GLY A 73 7.97 9.25 -5.39
C GLY A 73 8.22 8.53 -4.05
N TYR A 74 7.75 7.29 -3.87
CA TYR A 74 7.69 6.66 -2.55
C TYR A 74 9.05 6.40 -1.87
N LEU A 75 10.12 6.31 -2.66
CA LEU A 75 11.49 6.04 -2.18
C LEU A 75 12.41 7.26 -2.27
N VAL A 76 11.86 8.44 -2.56
CA VAL A 76 12.64 9.68 -2.60
C VAL A 76 13.07 10.07 -1.18
N ALA A 77 14.32 10.51 -1.03
CA ALA A 77 14.85 10.96 0.25
C ALA A 77 14.04 12.13 0.82
N GLY A 78 13.77 12.10 2.12
CA GLY A 78 12.98 13.13 2.81
C GLY A 78 11.46 12.88 2.82
N THR A 79 10.97 11.86 2.12
CA THR A 79 9.55 11.48 2.17
C THR A 79 9.22 10.70 3.44
N GLU A 80 7.99 10.86 3.93
CA GLU A 80 7.47 10.05 5.03
C GLU A 80 7.31 8.58 4.62
N SER A 81 7.01 8.31 3.35
CA SER A 81 6.91 6.95 2.82
C SER A 81 8.23 6.20 2.92
N LEU A 82 9.35 6.80 2.51
CA LEU A 82 10.66 6.18 2.64
C LEU A 82 11.00 5.94 4.11
N ARG A 83 10.73 6.93 4.98
CA ARG A 83 10.94 6.79 6.44
C ARG A 83 10.12 5.63 7.01
N ALA A 84 8.83 5.54 6.66
CA ALA A 84 7.94 4.50 7.14
C ALA A 84 8.37 3.10 6.66
N ILE A 85 8.69 2.96 5.37
CA ILE A 85 9.20 1.71 4.79
C ILE A 85 10.50 1.27 5.49
N ALA A 86 11.42 2.20 5.72
CA ALA A 86 12.68 1.90 6.41
C ALA A 86 12.46 1.51 7.89
N LEU A 87 11.51 2.13 8.59
CA LEU A 87 11.13 1.73 9.95
C LEU A 87 10.61 0.29 9.96
N LEU A 88 9.63 -0.02 9.10
CA LEU A 88 9.05 -1.36 9.00
C LEU A 88 10.10 -2.42 8.62
N ALA A 89 10.94 -2.14 7.63
CA ALA A 89 12.04 -3.02 7.23
C ALA A 89 13.06 -3.30 8.35
N THR A 90 13.16 -2.40 9.33
CA THR A 90 14.03 -2.53 10.50
C THR A 90 13.29 -2.95 11.78
N GLY A 91 12.03 -3.41 11.66
CA GLY A 91 11.23 -3.92 12.78
C GLY A 91 10.68 -2.83 13.71
N ARG A 92 10.63 -1.58 13.26
CA ARG A 92 10.07 -0.43 13.98
C ARG A 92 8.75 0.01 13.36
N ARG A 93 7.91 0.66 14.14
CA ARG A 93 6.61 1.17 13.66
C ARG A 93 6.71 2.64 13.23
N PRO A 94 6.09 3.01 12.10
CA PRO A 94 5.85 4.42 11.79
C PRO A 94 4.84 5.01 12.79
N SER A 95 5.13 6.23 13.23
CA SER A 95 4.28 7.09 14.05
C SER A 95 3.31 7.89 13.19
#